data_AF-A0A4Q3MXQ8-F1
#
_entry.id   AF-A0A4Q3MXQ8-F1
#
_cell.length_a   1.000
_cell.length_b   1.000
_cell.length_c   1.000
_cell.angle_alpha   90.00
_cell.angle_beta   90.00
_cell.angle_gamma   90.00
#
_symmetry.space_group_name_H-M   'P 1'
#
loop_
_entity.id
_entity.type
_entity.pdbx_description
1 polymer ?
#
loop_
_entity_poly.entity_id
_entity_poly.type
_entity_poly.pdbx_seq_one_letter_code
_entity_poly.pdbx_strand_id
1 'polypeptide(L)'
;MFWKWFFAALLALLAGAAYSLYTGLWQLPDRLNPWAVLRIDEEPHWLTGHKLARLSNEPAQCLAVLETAAMDWQVVPDRSTGEDCG
;
A
#
# COMPACT_ATOMS: atom_id res chain seq x y z
N MET A 1 -33.94 -17.49 -8.07
CA MET A 1 -34.45 -16.20 -7.54
C MET A 1 -33.66 -15.71 -6.32
N PHE A 2 -33.36 -16.58 -5.34
CA PHE A 2 -32.59 -16.27 -4.13
C PHE A 2 -31.21 -15.61 -4.39
N TRP A 3 -30.48 -16.07 -5.40
CA TRP A 3 -29.13 -15.58 -5.70
C TRP A 3 -29.09 -14.09 -6.12
N LYS A 4 -30.16 -13.60 -6.77
CA LYS A 4 -30.26 -12.17 -7.15
C LYS A 4 -30.31 -11.27 -5.90
N TRP A 5 -31.06 -11.70 -4.88
CA TRP A 5 -31.17 -10.97 -3.62
C TRP A 5 -29.88 -11.04 -2.83
N PHE A 6 -29.21 -12.20 -2.84
CA PHE A 6 -27.89 -12.34 -2.24
C PHE A 6 -26.86 -11.39 -2.89
N PHE A 7 -26.78 -11.35 -4.22
CA PHE A 7 -25.89 -10.41 -4.91
C PHE A 7 -26.26 -8.95 -4.67
N ALA A 8 -27.55 -8.61 -4.67
CA ALA A 8 -28.00 -7.26 -4.38
C ALA A 8 -27.62 -6.83 -2.95
N ALA A 9 -27.78 -7.71 -1.97
CA ALA A 9 -27.36 -7.46 -0.59
C ALA A 9 -25.84 -7.33 -0.46
N LEU A 10 -25.07 -8.19 -1.13
CA LEU A 10 -23.60 -8.11 -1.17
C LEU A 10 -23.14 -6.78 -1.76
N LEU A 11 -23.72 -6.36 -2.89
CA LEU A 11 -23.40 -5.08 -3.53
C LEU A 11 -23.75 -3.89 -2.64
N ALA A 12 -24.89 -3.94 -1.95
CA ALA A 12 -25.29 -2.90 -1.00
C ALA A 12 -24.30 -2.80 0.18
N LEU A 13 -23.83 -3.93 0.70
CA LEU A 13 -22.80 -3.96 1.75
C LEU A 13 -21.47 -3.37 1.27
N LEU A 14 -21.01 -3.76 0.08
CA LEU A 14 -19.77 -3.22 -0.52
C LEU A 14 -19.87 -1.71 -0.75
N ALA A 15 -21.00 -1.23 -1.27
CA ALA A 15 -21.24 0.20 -1.48
C ALA A 15 -21.27 0.97 -0.15
N GLY A 16 -21.91 0.42 0.89
CA GLY A 16 -21.93 1.02 2.22
C GLY A 16 -20.54 1.11 2.85
N ALA A 17 -19.72 0.06 2.71
CA ALA A 17 -18.33 0.06 3.17
C ALA A 17 -17.46 1.06 2.39
N ALA A 18 -17.63 1.16 1.08
CA ALA A 18 -16.93 2.17 0.27
C ALA A 18 -17.33 3.60 0.68
N TYR A 19 -18.63 3.83 0.93
CA TYR A 19 -19.15 5.12 1.36
C TYR A 19 -18.64 5.53 2.75
N SER A 20 -18.57 4.60 3.71
CA SER A 20 -18.04 4.90 5.05
C SER A 20 -16.55 5.23 5.04
N LEU A 21 -15.76 4.59 4.18
CA LEU A 21 -14.35 4.93 3.96
C LEU A 21 -14.20 6.30 3.27
N TYR A 22 -15.01 6.58 2.24
CA TYR A 22 -14.95 7.85 1.50
C TYR A 22 -15.32 9.05 2.37
N THR A 23 -16.34 8.92 3.22
CA THR A 23 -16.80 9.99 4.10
C THR A 23 -15.91 10.18 5.34
N GLY A 24 -14.93 9.30 5.56
CA GLY A 24 -14.10 9.30 6.77
C GLY A 24 -14.85 8.89 8.03
N LEU A 25 -16.08 8.37 7.90
CA LEU A 25 -16.88 7.87 9.03
C LEU A 25 -16.19 6.66 9.67
N TRP A 26 -15.44 5.89 8.87
CA TRP A 26 -14.55 4.83 9.32
C TRP A 26 -13.12 5.13 8.87
N GLN A 27 -12.21 5.33 9.83
CA GLN A 27 -10.79 5.56 9.53
C GLN A 27 -10.06 4.22 9.48
N LEU A 28 -9.68 3.79 8.27
CA LEU A 28 -8.81 2.63 8.10
C LEU A 28 -7.40 3.02 8.53
N PRO A 29 -6.78 2.32 9.50
CA PRO A 29 -5.40 2.60 9.89
C PRO A 29 -4.46 2.48 8.69
N ASP A 30 -3.50 3.40 8.54
CA ASP A 30 -2.57 3.43 7.40
C ASP A 30 -1.78 2.13 7.23
N ARG A 31 -1.47 1.44 8.33
CA ARG A 31 -0.85 0.10 8.30
C ARG A 31 -1.66 -0.90 7.46
N LEU A 32 -2.99 -0.83 7.50
CA LEU A 32 -3.89 -1.71 6.76
C LEU A 32 -4.30 -1.14 5.38
N ASN A 33 -3.88 0.08 5.05
CA ASN A 33 -4.17 0.71 3.77
C ASN A 33 -3.07 0.31 2.75
N PRO A 34 -3.41 -0.43 1.67
CA PRO A 34 -2.43 -0.82 0.64
C PRO A 34 -1.80 0.38 -0.09
N TRP A 35 -2.53 1.49 -0.16
CA TRP A 35 -2.12 2.69 -0.89
C TRP A 35 -1.46 3.76 -0.01
N ALA A 36 -1.50 3.59 1.32
CA ALA A 36 -0.79 4.48 2.24
C ALA A 36 0.72 4.36 2.07
N VAL A 37 1.42 5.45 2.41
CA VAL A 37 2.89 5.52 2.39
C VAL A 37 3.45 4.47 3.34
N LEU A 38 4.51 3.77 2.92
CA LEU A 38 5.20 2.80 3.77
C LEU A 38 5.91 3.55 4.90
N ARG A 39 5.76 3.05 6.12
CA ARG A 39 6.48 3.52 7.29
C ARG A 39 7.52 2.50 7.70
N ILE A 40 8.78 2.94 7.80
CA ILE A 40 9.93 2.06 8.10
C ILE A 40 9.93 1.62 9.58
N ASP A 41 9.30 2.41 10.46
CA ASP A 41 9.19 2.14 11.89
C ASP A 41 8.04 1.20 12.27
N GLU A 42 7.19 0.81 11.31
CA GLU A 42 6.09 -0.12 11.55
C GLU A 42 6.54 -1.59 11.54
N GLU A 43 5.90 -2.42 12.36
CA GLU A 43 6.15 -3.86 12.36
C GLU A 43 5.73 -4.50 11.02
N PRO A 44 6.63 -5.24 10.34
CA PRO A 44 6.33 -5.85 9.05
C PRO A 44 5.13 -6.79 9.14
N HIS A 45 4.27 -6.73 8.14
CA HIS A 45 3.12 -7.60 8.01
C HIS A 45 2.88 -7.99 6.56
N TRP A 46 1.77 -8.69 6.30
CA TRP A 46 1.46 -9.24 4.99
C TRP A 46 1.31 -8.21 3.85
N LEU A 47 1.03 -6.92 4.13
CA LEU A 47 1.03 -5.87 3.08
C LEU A 47 2.41 -5.24 2.86
N THR A 48 3.36 -5.39 3.79
CA THR A 48 4.67 -4.74 3.70
C THR A 48 5.38 -5.14 2.40
N GLY A 49 5.31 -6.41 2.00
CA GLY A 49 5.86 -6.87 0.72
C GLY A 49 5.22 -6.20 -0.49
N HIS A 50 3.90 -5.99 -0.48
CA HIS A 50 3.20 -5.28 -1.55
C HIS A 50 3.62 -3.80 -1.63
N LYS A 51 3.68 -3.12 -0.47
CA LYS A 51 4.14 -1.72 -0.39
C LYS A 51 5.58 -1.57 -0.89
N LEU A 52 6.48 -2.47 -0.50
CA LEU A 52 7.87 -2.48 -0.97
C LEU A 52 7.96 -2.72 -2.48
N ALA A 53 7.21 -3.70 -3.01
CA ALA A 53 7.22 -3.97 -4.45
C ALA A 53 6.76 -2.76 -5.28
N ARG A 54 5.80 -1.98 -4.77
CA ARG A 54 5.40 -0.71 -5.39
C ARG A 54 6.55 0.31 -5.36
N LEU A 55 7.20 0.51 -4.21
CA LEU A 55 8.31 1.45 -4.08
C LEU A 55 9.49 1.10 -5.00
N SER A 56 9.79 -0.19 -5.19
CA SER A 56 10.84 -0.64 -6.12
C SER A 56 10.60 -0.22 -7.57
N ASN A 57 9.34 0.00 -7.97
CA ASN A 57 8.99 0.46 -9.31
C ASN A 57 8.84 1.99 -9.40
N GLU A 58 8.90 2.72 -8.28
CA GLU A 58 8.64 4.15 -8.20
C GLU A 58 9.76 4.86 -7.39
N PRO A 59 10.91 5.20 -8.02
CA PRO A 59 12.08 5.72 -7.32
C PRO A 59 11.81 6.99 -6.49
N ALA A 60 10.96 7.88 -7.00
CA ALA A 60 10.58 9.10 -6.28
C ALA A 60 9.82 8.81 -4.98
N GLN A 61 8.96 7.78 -4.95
CA GLN A 61 8.25 7.39 -3.74
C GLN A 61 9.20 6.72 -2.75
N CYS A 62 10.17 5.94 -3.23
CA CYS A 62 11.20 5.34 -2.38
C CYS A 62 11.98 6.43 -1.61
N LEU A 63 12.46 7.45 -2.32
CA LEU A 63 13.16 8.58 -1.70
C LEU A 63 12.29 9.33 -0.69
N ALA A 64 11.02 9.59 -1.03
CA ALA A 64 10.08 10.25 -0.11
C ALA A 64 9.85 9.44 1.19
N VAL A 65 9.84 8.11 1.11
CA VAL A 65 9.75 7.25 2.30
C VAL A 65 11.03 7.33 3.15
N LEU A 66 12.20 7.35 2.51
CA LEU A 66 13.49 7.48 3.21
C LEU A 66 13.61 8.80 3.98
N GLU A 67 13.04 9.90 3.47
CA GLU A 67 12.97 11.18 4.18
C GLU A 67 12.21 11.09 5.52
N THR A 68 11.31 10.12 5.68
CA THR A 68 10.57 9.89 6.94
C THR A 68 11.28 8.94 7.90
N ALA A 69 12.38 8.31 7.46
CA ALA A 69 13.11 7.34 8.25
C ALA A 69 13.95 8.02 9.33
N ALA A 70 14.00 7.43 10.53
CA ALA A 70 14.93 7.84 11.58
C ALA A 70 16.35 7.25 11.35
N MET A 71 16.85 7.32 10.11
CA MET A 71 18.19 6.87 9.74
C MET A 71 18.82 7.80 8.70
N ASP A 72 20.15 7.86 8.70
CA ASP A 72 20.89 8.53 7.65
C ASP A 72 20.79 7.72 6.34
N TRP A 73 20.64 8.44 5.23
CA TRP A 73 20.61 7.84 3.90
C TRP A 73 21.36 8.73 2.90
N GLN A 74 21.81 8.12 1.81
CA GLN A 74 22.51 8.80 0.73
C GLN A 74 22.00 8.27 -0.60
N VAL A 75 21.80 9.16 -1.57
CA VAL A 75 21.51 8.76 -2.96
C VAL A 75 22.74 8.07 -3.55
N VAL A 76 22.55 6.87 -4.09
CA VAL A 76 23.56 6.12 -4.82
C VAL A 76 23.09 5.88 -6.26
N PRO A 77 24.01 5.76 -7.23
CA PRO A 77 23.65 5.37 -8.60
C PRO A 77 23.00 3.98 -8.63
N ASP A 78 22.08 3.77 -9.57
CA ASP A 78 21.48 2.45 -9.81
C ASP A 78 22.55 1.41 -10.15
N ARG A 79 22.39 0.20 -9.59
CA ARG A 79 23.34 -0.89 -9.87
C ARG A 79 23.21 -1.30 -11.34
N SER A 80 24.33 -1.38 -12.05
CA SER A 80 24.39 -2.11 -13.32
C SER A 80 24.56 -3.60 -13.01
N THR A 81 23.49 -4.38 -13.07
CA THR A 81 23.62 -5.84 -13.13
C THR A 81 24.10 -6.23 -14.52
N GLY A 82 25.13 -7.06 -14.60
CA GLY A 82 25.63 -7.59 -15.89
C GLY A 82 24.57 -8.45 -16.59
N GLU A 83 24.85 -8.84 -17.84
CA GLU A 83 23.92 -9.52 -18.75
C GLU A 83 23.28 -10.80 -18.17
N ASP A 84 23.94 -11.45 -17.21
CA ASP A 84 23.52 -12.72 -16.59
C ASP A 84 23.03 -12.60 -15.13
N CYS A 85 22.69 -11.39 -14.66
CA CYS A 85 22.24 -11.20 -13.28
C CYS A 85 20.80 -10.69 -13.23
N GLY A 86 19.85 -11.60 -12.93
CA GLY A 86 18.43 -11.32 -12.68
C GLY A 86 17.85 -12.30 -11.66
#